data_AF-A0A1H1LQU7-F1
#
_entry.id   AF-A0A1H1LQU7-F1
#
_cell.length_a   1.000
_cell.length_b   1.000
_cell.length_c   1.000
_cell.angle_alpha   90.00
_cell.angle_beta   90.00
_cell.angle_gamma   90.00
#
_symmetry.space_group_name_H-M   'P 1'
#
loop_
_entity.id
_entity.type
_entity.pdbx_description
1 polymer ?
#
loop_
_entity_poly.entity_id
_entity_poly.type
_entity_poly.pdbx_seq_one_letter_code
_entity_poly.pdbx_strand_id
1 'polypeptide(L)'
;MKISKSKLFSLALFTIVLVSCSNAYKFQKSAPFKYTRAYFQNWTAAIKIGSSGVNFHIANLTPNAGVVIDSVYFRKMSGKLISSKGKYVSQLVKRKPISEGHTLTTTGDFPFKIGNRECVVSYTENGETKYFKITDIIENEGVYYEDGPPSKL
;
A
#
# COMPACT_ATOMS: atom_id res chain seq x y z
N MET A 1 -13.59 55.45 -52.09
CA MET A 1 -14.52 55.46 -50.94
C MET A 1 -14.29 54.19 -50.13
N LYS A 2 -13.75 54.30 -48.91
CA LYS A 2 -13.43 53.17 -48.00
C LYS A 2 -14.70 52.67 -47.33
N ILE A 3 -14.91 51.36 -47.26
CA ILE A 3 -15.73 50.72 -46.21
C ILE A 3 -15.03 49.42 -45.78
N SER A 4 -14.44 49.44 -44.58
CA SER A 4 -14.11 48.22 -43.81
C SER A 4 -15.35 47.73 -43.10
N LYS A 5 -15.56 46.41 -42.92
CA LYS A 5 -16.04 45.77 -41.68
C LYS A 5 -15.62 44.29 -41.67
N SER A 6 -14.67 43.94 -40.81
CA SER A 6 -14.52 42.58 -40.29
C SER A 6 -15.71 42.25 -39.38
N LYS A 7 -16.13 40.98 -39.30
CA LYS A 7 -16.51 40.30 -38.05
C LYS A 7 -16.45 38.78 -38.22
N LEU A 8 -15.82 38.18 -37.23
CA LEU A 8 -15.60 36.78 -36.92
C LEU A 8 -16.83 35.89 -37.14
N PHE A 9 -16.62 34.66 -37.63
CA PHE A 9 -17.50 33.54 -37.30
C PHE A 9 -16.68 32.48 -36.57
N SER A 10 -17.10 32.25 -35.33
CA SER A 10 -16.42 31.56 -34.24
C SER A 10 -16.30 30.06 -34.52
N LEU A 11 -15.07 29.55 -34.57
CA LEU A 11 -14.79 28.11 -34.54
C LEU A 11 -14.93 27.66 -33.08
N ALA A 12 -16.09 27.13 -32.72
CA ALA A 12 -16.34 26.57 -31.39
C ALA A 12 -15.43 25.35 -31.17
N LEU A 13 -14.33 25.58 -30.46
CA LEU A 13 -13.39 24.56 -30.01
C LEU A 13 -14.05 23.79 -28.86
N PHE A 14 -14.60 22.61 -29.17
CA PHE A 14 -15.08 21.65 -28.18
C PHE A 14 -13.87 21.09 -27.41
N THR A 15 -13.43 21.80 -26.36
CA THR A 15 -12.46 21.27 -25.41
C THR A 15 -13.16 20.27 -24.50
N ILE A 16 -13.12 19.00 -24.91
CA ILE A 16 -13.45 17.87 -24.04
C ILE A 16 -12.42 17.86 -22.91
N VAL A 17 -12.80 18.35 -21.73
CA VAL A 17 -11.99 18.24 -20.52
C VAL A 17 -12.11 16.81 -20.01
N LEU A 18 -11.19 15.94 -20.41
CA LEU A 18 -11.02 14.63 -19.78
C LEU A 18 -10.44 14.84 -18.37
N VAL A 19 -11.31 15.05 -17.39
CA VAL A 19 -10.94 14.99 -15.98
C VAL A 19 -10.64 13.53 -15.64
N SER A 20 -9.40 13.10 -15.84
CA SER A 20 -8.92 11.84 -15.29
C SER A 20 -8.78 12.02 -13.78
N CYS A 21 -9.76 11.53 -13.03
CA CYS A 21 -9.68 11.47 -11.58
C CYS A 21 -8.71 10.32 -11.20
N SER A 22 -7.41 10.61 -11.21
CA SER A 22 -6.43 9.73 -10.58
C SER A 22 -6.63 9.84 -9.06
N ASN A 23 -7.28 8.85 -8.46
CA ASN A 23 -7.38 8.69 -6.99
C ASN A 23 -6.02 8.29 -6.38
N ALA A 24 -4.93 8.95 -6.78
CA ALA A 24 -3.63 8.77 -6.17
C ALA A 24 -3.69 9.29 -4.73
N TYR A 25 -3.78 8.37 -3.77
CA TYR A 25 -3.72 8.69 -2.35
C TYR A 25 -2.49 9.53 -2.03
N LYS A 26 -2.69 10.68 -1.38
CA LYS A 26 -1.59 11.58 -1.00
C LYS A 26 -0.87 11.03 0.23
N PHE A 27 0.44 10.85 0.10
CA PHE A 27 1.29 10.52 1.25
C PHE A 27 1.56 11.76 2.10
N GLN A 28 1.51 11.57 3.41
CA GLN A 28 1.91 12.59 4.37
C GLN A 28 3.42 12.78 4.32
N LYS A 29 3.86 14.04 4.39
CA LYS A 29 5.28 14.41 4.26
C LYS A 29 6.08 14.11 5.53
N SER A 30 5.45 14.30 6.69
CA SER A 30 6.04 13.99 8.00
C SER A 30 5.51 12.66 8.52
N ALA A 31 6.38 11.93 9.22
CA ALA A 31 6.00 10.69 9.86
C ALA A 31 5.11 10.98 11.09
N PRO A 32 3.93 10.35 11.20
CA PRO A 32 3.03 10.49 12.36
C PRO A 32 3.43 9.55 13.52
N PHE A 33 4.59 8.91 13.42
CA PHE A 33 5.14 7.96 14.36
C PHE A 33 6.67 7.98 14.29
N LYS A 34 7.31 7.56 15.39
CA LYS A 34 8.74 7.24 15.41
C LYS A 34 8.92 5.76 15.10
N TYR A 35 10.01 5.39 14.45
CA TYR A 35 10.41 3.99 14.20
C TYR A 35 11.92 3.94 13.97
N THR A 36 12.55 2.77 14.16
CA THR A 36 13.99 2.61 13.90
C THR A 36 14.30 1.99 12.54
N ARG A 37 13.55 0.94 12.17
CA ARG A 37 13.69 0.29 10.85
C ARG A 37 12.44 -0.49 10.49
N ALA A 38 12.20 -0.60 9.18
CA ALA A 38 11.27 -1.55 8.61
C ALA A 38 12.06 -2.68 7.92
N TYR A 39 11.62 -3.91 8.11
CA TYR A 39 12.27 -5.07 7.52
C TYR A 39 11.29 -6.20 7.29
N PHE A 40 11.68 -7.15 6.46
CA PHE A 40 10.82 -8.27 6.13
C PHE A 40 11.59 -9.56 5.90
N GLN A 41 10.90 -10.68 6.04
CA GLN A 41 11.40 -12.01 5.70
C GLN A 41 10.41 -12.67 4.75
N ASN A 42 10.88 -13.17 3.61
CA ASN A 42 10.05 -14.03 2.79
C ASN A 42 9.83 -15.36 3.52
N TRP A 43 8.66 -15.95 3.34
CA TRP A 43 8.43 -17.32 3.77
C TRP A 43 7.74 -18.13 2.68
N THR A 44 7.99 -19.43 2.72
CA THR A 44 7.35 -20.42 1.85
C THR A 44 6.86 -21.60 2.69
N ALA A 45 5.86 -22.33 2.18
CA ALA A 45 5.25 -23.48 2.82
C ALA A 45 4.84 -24.53 1.78
N ALA A 46 4.72 -25.79 2.21
CA ALA A 46 4.37 -26.93 1.34
C ALA A 46 2.92 -26.92 0.81
N ILE A 47 2.09 -25.95 1.20
CA ILE A 47 0.65 -25.91 0.93
C ILE A 47 0.36 -25.28 -0.46
N LYS A 48 -0.58 -25.83 -1.25
CA LYS A 48 -0.84 -25.39 -2.65
C LYS A 48 -1.35 -23.94 -2.82
N ILE A 49 -2.09 -23.39 -1.86
CA ILE A 49 -2.64 -22.02 -1.88
C ILE A 49 -2.14 -21.26 -0.64
N GLY A 50 -1.66 -20.02 -0.82
CA GLY A 50 -1.04 -19.27 0.27
C GLY A 50 0.32 -19.83 0.69
N SER A 51 0.98 -20.61 -0.19
CA SER A 51 2.28 -21.26 0.01
C SER A 51 3.45 -20.30 0.25
N SER A 52 3.23 -19.00 0.17
CA SER A 52 4.31 -18.03 0.31
C SER A 52 3.78 -16.66 0.68
N GLY A 53 4.65 -15.88 1.29
CA GLY A 53 4.32 -14.55 1.74
C GLY A 53 5.52 -13.85 2.34
N VAL A 54 5.22 -12.85 3.16
CA VAL A 54 6.19 -12.01 3.83
C VAL A 54 5.77 -11.81 5.28
N ASN A 55 6.69 -12.03 6.21
CA ASN A 55 6.58 -11.52 7.57
C ASN A 55 7.16 -10.11 7.58
N PHE A 56 6.31 -9.11 7.81
CA PHE A 56 6.67 -7.70 7.78
C PHE A 56 6.77 -7.16 9.21
N HIS A 57 7.78 -6.32 9.45
CA HIS A 57 8.07 -5.78 10.77
C HIS A 57 8.44 -4.29 10.70
N ILE A 58 7.95 -3.50 11.65
CA ILE A 58 8.42 -2.15 11.92
C ILE A 58 8.84 -2.07 13.38
N ALA A 59 10.16 -1.93 13.60
CA ALA A 59 10.76 -1.94 14.93
C ALA A 59 10.61 -0.60 15.65
N ASN A 60 10.36 -0.67 16.96
CA ASN A 60 10.25 0.49 17.86
C ASN A 60 9.25 1.53 17.36
N LEU A 61 8.18 1.08 16.67
CA LEU A 61 7.17 1.99 16.16
C LEU A 61 6.34 2.53 17.32
N THR A 62 6.40 3.84 17.52
CA THR A 62 5.63 4.56 18.53
C THR A 62 4.78 5.64 17.84
N PRO A 63 3.45 5.48 17.80
CA PRO A 63 2.55 6.50 17.23
C PRO A 63 2.57 7.79 18.04
N ASN A 64 2.37 8.92 17.37
CA ASN A 64 2.07 10.18 18.06
C ASN A 64 0.71 10.07 18.77
N ALA A 65 0.45 10.97 19.72
CA ALA A 65 -0.85 11.02 20.40
C ALA A 65 -1.99 11.20 19.37
N GLY A 66 -3.04 10.39 19.48
CA GLY A 66 -4.20 10.43 18.56
C GLY A 66 -4.00 9.71 17.23
N VAL A 67 -2.81 9.13 16.97
CA VAL A 67 -2.53 8.33 15.78
C VAL A 67 -2.76 6.84 16.07
N VAL A 68 -3.57 6.18 15.25
CA VAL A 68 -3.82 4.74 15.34
C VAL A 68 -3.32 4.06 14.07
N ILE A 69 -2.31 3.21 14.22
CA ILE A 69 -1.74 2.42 13.11
C ILE A 69 -2.72 1.33 12.70
N ASP A 70 -2.90 1.14 11.39
CA ASP A 70 -3.90 0.22 10.86
C ASP A 70 -3.31 -0.90 10.01
N SER A 71 -2.81 -0.59 8.81
CA SER A 71 -2.39 -1.59 7.83
C SER A 71 -1.08 -1.22 7.16
N VAL A 72 -0.40 -2.23 6.62
CA VAL A 72 0.75 -2.06 5.73
C VAL A 72 0.41 -2.54 4.33
N TYR A 73 0.94 -1.86 3.33
CA TYR A 73 0.86 -2.19 1.92
C TYR A 73 2.27 -2.34 1.37
N PHE A 74 2.61 -3.52 0.90
CA PHE A 74 3.96 -3.88 0.48
C PHE A 74 3.93 -4.91 -0.64
N ARG A 75 4.65 -4.66 -1.74
CA ARG A 75 4.79 -5.59 -2.88
C ARG A 75 3.46 -6.21 -3.35
N LYS A 76 2.44 -5.37 -3.57
CA LYS A 76 1.07 -5.76 -3.98
C LYS A 76 0.30 -6.62 -2.96
N MET A 77 0.78 -6.73 -1.72
CA MET A 77 0.09 -7.35 -0.61
C MET A 77 -0.30 -6.28 0.42
N SER A 78 -1.27 -6.61 1.26
CA SER A 78 -1.63 -5.79 2.41
C SER A 78 -2.08 -6.64 3.59
N GLY A 79 -2.01 -6.06 4.79
CA GLY A 79 -2.41 -6.72 6.02
C GLY A 79 -2.44 -5.75 7.19
N LYS A 80 -3.20 -6.09 8.23
CA LYS A 80 -3.23 -5.32 9.48
C LYS A 80 -1.87 -5.36 10.16
N LEU A 81 -1.45 -4.24 10.70
CA LEU A 81 -0.27 -4.13 11.55
C LEU A 81 -0.71 -4.31 13.01
N ILE A 82 -0.18 -5.33 13.67
CA ILE A 82 -0.50 -5.66 15.06
C ILE A 82 0.69 -5.28 15.94
N SER A 83 0.45 -4.57 17.04
CA SER A 83 1.49 -4.25 18.02
C SER A 83 1.85 -5.50 18.83
N SER A 84 3.14 -5.84 18.89
CA SER A 84 3.66 -6.99 19.62
C SER A 84 5.09 -6.69 20.08
N LYS A 85 5.35 -6.72 21.39
CA LYS A 85 6.70 -6.58 21.99
C LYS A 85 7.54 -5.39 21.43
N GLY A 86 6.96 -4.19 21.37
CA GLY A 86 7.67 -2.98 20.93
C GLY A 86 7.89 -2.87 19.41
N LYS A 87 7.23 -3.70 18.61
CA LYS A 87 7.20 -3.61 17.14
C LYS A 87 5.76 -3.72 16.65
N TYR A 88 5.55 -3.32 15.40
CA TYR A 88 4.34 -3.70 14.65
C TYR A 88 4.69 -4.78 13.65
N VAL A 89 3.80 -5.75 13.51
CA VAL A 89 4.00 -6.93 12.67
C VAL A 89 2.79 -7.21 11.79
N SER A 90 3.04 -7.75 10.60
CA SER A 90 1.98 -8.21 9.70
C SER A 90 2.45 -9.42 8.91
N GLN A 91 1.57 -10.43 8.75
CA GLN A 91 1.81 -11.54 7.85
C GLN A 91 1.08 -11.26 6.54
N LEU A 92 1.85 -11.03 5.48
CA LEU A 92 1.35 -10.72 4.16
C LEU A 92 1.39 -11.98 3.30
N VAL A 93 0.24 -12.46 2.85
CA VAL A 93 0.15 -13.71 2.07
C VAL A 93 0.06 -13.38 0.58
N LYS A 94 0.91 -14.02 -0.25
CA LYS A 94 0.75 -13.98 -1.70
C LYS A 94 -0.39 -14.90 -2.09
N ARG A 95 -1.56 -14.35 -2.42
CA ARG A 95 -2.63 -15.17 -2.99
C ARG A 95 -2.42 -15.28 -4.50
N LYS A 96 -2.36 -16.52 -5.01
CA LYS A 96 -2.43 -16.79 -6.45
C LYS A 96 -3.89 -16.62 -6.91
N PRO A 97 -4.15 -16.14 -8.14
CA PRO A 97 -5.48 -16.24 -8.73
C PRO A 97 -5.88 -17.73 -8.77
N ILE A 98 -6.99 -18.09 -8.13
CA ILE A 98 -7.59 -19.41 -8.33
C ILE A 98 -8.30 -19.33 -9.68
N SER A 99 -7.97 -20.22 -10.62
CA SER A 99 -8.52 -20.20 -11.99
C SER A 99 -9.99 -20.63 -12.09
N GLU A 100 -10.65 -21.00 -10.99
CA GLU A 100 -12.02 -21.51 -11.01
C GLU A 100 -12.87 -20.94 -9.85
N GLY A 101 -13.75 -20.00 -10.20
CA GLY A 101 -15.14 -20.01 -9.73
C GLY A 101 -15.49 -19.47 -8.34
N HIS A 102 -14.58 -19.31 -7.38
CA HIS A 102 -14.92 -18.72 -6.07
C HIS A 102 -13.84 -17.74 -5.60
N THR A 103 -14.21 -16.46 -5.57
CA THR A 103 -13.29 -15.32 -5.54
C THR A 103 -12.45 -15.21 -4.27
N LEU A 104 -11.13 -15.28 -4.41
CA LEU A 104 -10.17 -14.70 -3.45
C LEU A 104 -9.17 -13.83 -4.22
N THR A 105 -9.52 -12.56 -4.42
CA THR A 105 -8.64 -11.55 -5.02
C THR A 105 -7.57 -11.13 -4.01
N THR A 106 -6.29 -11.34 -4.32
CA THR A 106 -5.20 -10.43 -3.88
C THR A 106 -4.55 -9.79 -5.10
N THR A 107 -5.43 -9.46 -6.03
CA THR A 107 -5.22 -8.59 -7.20
C THR A 107 -6.40 -7.64 -7.31
N GLY A 108 -6.99 -7.21 -6.18
CA GLY A 108 -7.70 -5.93 -6.17
C GLY A 108 -6.68 -4.83 -6.48
N ASP A 109 -7.14 -3.74 -7.11
CA ASP A 109 -6.28 -2.60 -7.47
C ASP A 109 -5.40 -2.21 -6.29
N PHE A 110 -4.10 -2.54 -6.40
CA PHE A 110 -3.15 -2.14 -5.38
C PHE A 110 -3.01 -0.62 -5.49
N PRO A 111 -3.45 0.15 -4.47
CA PRO A 111 -3.78 1.56 -4.66
C PRO A 111 -2.55 2.48 -4.74
N PHE A 112 -1.35 1.92 -4.62
CA PHE A 112 -0.11 2.67 -4.52
C PHE A 112 0.89 2.23 -5.60
N LYS A 113 1.49 3.21 -6.28
CA LYS A 113 2.67 2.98 -7.10
C LYS A 113 3.91 3.18 -6.23
N ILE A 114 4.47 2.08 -5.71
CA ILE A 114 5.64 2.07 -4.81
C ILE A 114 6.68 1.04 -5.27
N GLY A 115 7.95 1.29 -4.94
CA GLY A 115 9.08 0.44 -5.28
C GLY A 115 9.20 -0.84 -4.43
N ASN A 116 10.12 -1.73 -4.81
CA ASN A 116 10.32 -3.04 -4.16
C ASN A 116 10.85 -2.98 -2.72
N ARG A 117 11.42 -1.84 -2.32
CA ARG A 117 11.92 -1.54 -0.96
C ARG A 117 11.13 -0.41 -0.30
N GLU A 118 9.91 -0.15 -0.78
CA GLU A 118 8.99 0.83 -0.23
C GLU A 118 7.72 0.15 0.28
N CYS A 119 7.15 0.67 1.35
CA CYS A 119 5.82 0.29 1.83
C CYS A 119 5.01 1.54 2.16
N VAL A 120 3.69 1.37 2.25
CA VAL A 120 2.79 2.39 2.77
C VAL A 120 2.17 1.87 4.06
N VAL A 121 2.18 2.69 5.10
CA VAL A 121 1.46 2.46 6.35
C VAL A 121 0.20 3.33 6.32
N SER A 122 -0.97 2.71 6.48
CA SER A 122 -2.20 3.43 6.77
C SER A 122 -2.37 3.60 8.28
N TYR A 123 -2.96 4.73 8.64
CA TYR A 123 -3.28 5.06 10.02
C TYR A 123 -4.49 6.00 10.06
N THR A 124 -5.13 6.13 11.20
CA THR A 124 -6.14 7.14 11.43
C THR A 124 -5.64 8.22 12.39
N GLU A 125 -6.03 9.45 12.12
CA GLU A 125 -5.77 10.61 12.98
C GLU A 125 -6.98 11.53 12.87
N ASN A 126 -7.60 11.88 14.00
CA ASN A 126 -8.86 12.66 14.05
C ASN A 126 -10.00 12.06 13.22
N GLY A 127 -10.07 10.73 13.12
CA GLY A 127 -11.09 10.01 12.36
C GLY A 127 -10.83 9.90 10.86
N GLU A 128 -9.78 10.52 10.33
CA GLU A 128 -9.41 10.45 8.91
C GLU A 128 -8.33 9.41 8.65
N THR A 129 -8.50 8.60 7.60
CA THR A 129 -7.46 7.68 7.12
C THR A 129 -6.39 8.43 6.34
N LYS A 130 -5.14 8.27 6.77
CA LYS A 130 -3.95 8.87 6.16
C LYS A 130 -2.93 7.79 5.85
N TYR A 131 -1.98 8.15 4.98
CA TYR A 131 -0.98 7.22 4.45
C TYR A 131 0.42 7.83 4.59
N PHE A 132 1.36 7.05 5.08
CA PHE A 132 2.77 7.43 5.15
C PHE A 132 3.63 6.38 4.44
N LYS A 133 4.59 6.83 3.63
CA LYS A 133 5.50 5.94 2.90
C LYS A 133 6.79 5.76 3.69
N ILE A 134 7.23 4.52 3.84
CA ILE A 134 8.55 4.15 4.36
C ILE A 134 9.40 3.62 3.21
N THR A 135 10.66 4.08 3.12
CA THR A 135 11.65 3.64 2.14
C THR A 135 12.72 2.74 2.79
N ASP A 136 13.64 2.23 1.97
CA ASP A 136 14.84 1.51 2.41
C ASP A 136 14.60 0.26 3.26
N ILE A 137 13.44 -0.38 3.07
CA ILE A 137 13.04 -1.57 3.82
C ILE A 137 14.07 -2.69 3.62
N ILE A 138 14.54 -3.26 4.73
CA ILE A 138 15.58 -4.27 4.76
C ILE A 138 14.97 -5.66 4.49
N GLU A 139 15.60 -6.43 3.60
CA GLU A 139 15.27 -7.83 3.36
C GLU A 139 16.18 -8.70 4.23
N ASN A 140 15.58 -9.46 5.14
CA ASN A 140 16.26 -10.46 5.96
C ASN A 140 16.15 -11.84 5.29
N GLU A 141 16.97 -12.79 5.75
CA GLU A 141 16.93 -14.17 5.27
C GLU A 141 15.53 -14.78 5.40
N GLY A 142 15.13 -15.51 4.36
CA GLY A 142 13.83 -16.16 4.27
C GLY A 142 13.77 -17.46 5.06
N VAL A 143 12.54 -17.91 5.35
CA VAL A 143 12.30 -19.10 6.17
C VAL A 143 11.32 -20.05 5.46
N TYR A 144 11.59 -21.34 5.55
CA TYR A 144 10.67 -22.38 5.09
C TYR A 144 9.86 -22.93 6.28
N TYR A 145 8.54 -23.02 6.12
CA TYR A 145 7.65 -23.63 7.10
C TYR A 145 6.98 -24.87 6.50
N GLU A 146 7.32 -26.06 7.00
CA GLU A 146 6.73 -27.32 6.54
C GLU A 146 5.21 -27.33 6.69
N ASP A 147 4.72 -26.96 7.88
CA ASP A 147 3.29 -26.93 8.24
C ASP A 147 2.59 -25.58 7.93
N GLY A 148 3.27 -24.65 7.28
CA GLY A 148 2.79 -23.28 7.09
C GLY A 148 3.26 -22.28 8.16
N PRO A 149 3.14 -20.97 7.89
CA PRO A 149 3.65 -19.96 8.81
C PRO A 149 2.81 -19.93 10.11
N PRO A 150 3.37 -19.47 11.24
CA PRO A 150 2.65 -19.37 12.50
C PRO A 150 1.36 -18.54 12.35
N SER A 151 0.25 -19.06 12.90
CA SER A 151 -1.07 -18.42 12.86
C SER A 151 -1.25 -17.30 13.88
N LYS A 152 -0.36 -17.19 14.87
CA LYS A 152 -0.32 -16.11 15.86
C LYS A 152 1.03 -15.38 15.78
N LEU A 153 0.97 -14.08 15.54
CA LEU A 153 2.10 -13.14 15.64
C LEU A 153 2.14 -12.45 17.01
#